data_AF-A0AAV6AZN3-F1
#
_entry.id   AF-A0AAV6AZN3-F1
#
_cell.length_a   1.000
_cell.length_b   1.000
_cell.length_c   1.000
_cell.angle_alpha   90.00
_cell.angle_beta   90.00
_cell.angle_gamma   90.00
#
_symmetry.space_group_name_H-M   'P 1'
#
loop_
_entity.id
_entity.type
_entity.pdbx_description
1 polymer ?
#
loop_
_entity_poly.entity_id
_entity_poly.type
_entity_poly.pdbx_seq_one_letter_code
_entity_poly.pdbx_strand_id
1 'polypeptide(L)'
;MPDIVLATLNAKYIHAAFGLRYLMANLGDLQPRACIVEFDINQRPLDIAEVLLAREPRIIGLGVYIWNVDETREVVAAIKRVS
;
A
#
# COMPACT_ATOMS: atom_id res chain seq x y z
N MET A 1 -6.03 15.70 -4.19
CA MET A 1 -5.69 14.56 -3.33
C MET A 1 -5.02 13.49 -4.19
N PRO A 2 -3.97 12.80 -3.71
CA PRO A 2 -3.35 11.73 -4.50
C PRO A 2 -4.37 10.61 -4.73
N ASP A 3 -4.57 10.23 -5.99
CA ASP A 3 -5.50 9.17 -6.39
C ASP A 3 -4.80 7.85 -6.74
N ILE A 4 -3.47 7.82 -6.60
CA ILE A 4 -2.62 6.63 -6.70
C ILE A 4 -1.99 6.38 -5.32
N VAL A 5 -2.25 5.22 -4.74
CA VAL A 5 -1.66 4.83 -3.46
C VAL A 5 -0.68 3.70 -3.69
N LEU A 6 0.59 3.92 -3.32
CA LEU A 6 1.63 2.90 -3.27
C LEU A 6 1.76 2.43 -1.82
N ALA A 7 1.41 1.19 -1.54
CA ALA A 7 1.35 0.64 -0.19
C ALA A 7 2.18 -0.62 -0.01
N THR A 8 2.61 -0.89 1.22
CA THR A 8 3.28 -2.15 1.58
C THR A 8 3.09 -2.48 3.05
N LEU A 9 3.29 -3.74 3.40
CA LEU A 9 3.34 -4.24 4.77
C LEU A 9 4.81 -4.53 5.12
N ASN A 10 5.36 -3.75 6.05
CA ASN A 10 6.73 -3.88 6.53
C ASN A 10 6.77 -4.76 7.78
N ALA A 11 7.84 -5.56 7.92
CA ALA A 11 7.99 -6.42 9.10
C ALA A 11 8.17 -5.64 10.41
N LYS A 12 8.69 -4.40 10.31
CA LYS A 12 8.89 -3.45 11.43
C LYS A 12 8.88 -2.02 10.89
N TYR A 13 8.56 -1.06 11.74
CA TYR A 13 8.57 0.38 11.41
C TYR A 13 9.91 0.92 10.87
N ILE A 14 11.04 0.32 11.26
CA ILE A 14 12.38 0.74 10.79
C ILE A 14 12.68 0.35 9.34
N HIS A 15 11.88 -0.53 8.73
CA HIS A 15 12.09 -0.96 7.35
C HIS A 15 11.47 0.03 6.38
N ALA A 16 12.30 0.74 5.63
CA ALA A 16 11.85 1.57 4.53
C ALA A 16 11.56 0.72 3.29
N ALA A 17 10.39 0.92 2.68
CA ALA A 17 10.05 0.35 1.38
C ALA A 17 10.82 1.06 0.25
N PHE A 18 12.06 0.63 0.01
CA PHE A 18 12.90 1.20 -1.06
C PHE A 18 12.28 1.02 -2.45
N GLY A 19 11.61 -0.12 -2.71
CA GLY A 19 10.94 -0.35 -3.99
C GLY A 19 9.86 0.68 -4.29
N LEU A 20 9.04 1.04 -3.30
CA LEU A 20 8.01 2.07 -3.46
C LEU A 20 8.61 3.46 -3.66
N ARG A 21 9.68 3.79 -2.91
CA ARG A 21 10.39 5.07 -3.05
C ARG A 21 11.04 5.21 -4.42
N TYR A 22 11.63 4.13 -4.92
CA TYR A 22 12.21 4.10 -6.26
C TYR A 22 11.13 4.26 -7.34
N LEU A 23 10.00 3.56 -7.22
CA LEU A 23 8.86 3.75 -8.12
C LEU A 23 8.36 5.20 -8.08
N MET A 24 8.14 5.76 -6.88
CA MET A 24 7.70 7.14 -6.70
C MET A 24 8.64 8.16 -7.35
N ALA A 25 9.95 7.97 -7.23
CA ALA A 25 10.95 8.84 -7.85
C ALA A 25 10.90 8.80 -9.40
N ASN A 26 10.37 7.71 -9.97
CA ASN A 26 10.32 7.48 -11.42
C ASN A 26 8.91 7.60 -12.02
N LEU A 27 7.92 8.09 -11.28
CA LEU A 27 6.54 8.22 -11.78
C LEU A 27 6.33 9.40 -12.75
N GLY A 28 7.32 10.27 -12.95
CA GLY A 28 7.20 11.42 -13.85
C GLY A 28 5.99 12.30 -13.50
N ASP A 29 5.16 12.61 -14.50
CA ASP A 29 3.96 13.43 -14.35
C ASP A 29 2.90 12.83 -13.40
N LEU A 30 3.00 11.54 -13.08
CA LEU A 30 2.11 10.87 -12.12
C LEU A 30 2.57 11.03 -10.66
N GLN A 31 3.80 11.45 -10.40
CA GLN A 31 4.33 11.59 -9.05
C GLN A 31 3.44 12.49 -8.15
N PRO A 32 2.96 13.67 -8.60
CA PRO A 32 2.10 14.52 -7.76
C PRO A 32 0.73 13.90 -7.42
N ARG A 33 0.34 12.86 -8.15
CA ARG A 33 -0.90 12.09 -7.95
C ARG A 33 -0.72 10.87 -7.07
N ALA A 34 0.52 10.55 -6.70
CA ALA A 34 0.85 9.37 -5.92
C ALA A 34 1.22 9.71 -4.47
N CYS A 35 0.94 8.78 -3.57
CA CYS A 35 1.47 8.81 -2.21
C CYS A 35 1.96 7.42 -1.76
N ILE A 36 2.87 7.39 -0.79
CA ILE A 36 3.33 6.14 -0.15
C ILE A 36 2.61 5.97 1.19
N VAL A 37 2.10 4.77 1.45
CA VAL A 37 1.48 4.40 2.73
C VAL A 37 2.09 3.08 3.21
N GLU A 38 2.77 3.11 4.35
CA GLU A 38 3.47 1.95 4.90
C GLU A 38 2.74 1.44 6.15
N PHE A 39 2.52 0.13 6.20
CA PHE A 39 1.86 -0.56 7.31
C PHE A 39 2.83 -1.49 8.01
N ASP A 40 2.50 -1.88 9.24
CA ASP A 40 3.17 -3.01 9.91
C ASP A 40 2.46 -4.31 9.53
N ILE A 41 3.21 -5.36 9.24
CA ILE A 41 2.69 -6.67 8.83
C ILE A 41 1.73 -7.29 9.86
N ASN A 42 1.85 -6.92 11.14
CA ASN A 42 1.01 -7.46 12.20
C ASN A 42 -0.32 -6.69 12.36
N GLN A 43 -0.55 -5.62 11.59
CA GLN A 43 -1.83 -4.92 11.59
C GLN A 43 -2.92 -5.79 10.96
N ARG A 44 -4.16 -5.64 11.44
CA ARG A 44 -5.27 -6.44 10.91
C ARG A 44 -5.52 -6.02 9.45
N PRO A 45 -5.68 -6.98 8.52
CA PRO A 45 -5.92 -6.65 7.11
C PRO A 45 -7.11 -5.73 6.86
N LEU A 46 -8.15 -5.82 7.69
CA LEU A 46 -9.34 -4.97 7.60
C LEU A 46 -9.03 -3.50 7.94
N ASP A 47 -8.18 -3.25 8.94
CA ASP A 47 -7.79 -1.89 9.34
C ASP A 47 -6.95 -1.25 8.22
N ILE A 48 -6.05 -2.03 7.61
CA ILE A 48 -5.27 -1.60 6.45
C ILE A 48 -6.20 -1.25 5.29
N ALA A 49 -7.17 -2.12 4.97
CA ALA A 49 -8.14 -1.90 3.89
C ALA A 49 -8.99 -0.63 4.14
N GLU A 50 -9.43 -0.40 5.37
CA GLU A 50 -10.19 0.81 5.75
C GLU A 50 -9.37 2.08 5.50
N VAL A 51 -8.11 2.12 5.96
CA VAL A 51 -7.21 3.26 5.76
C VAL A 51 -6.94 3.54 4.28
N LEU A 52 -6.80 2.47 3.48
CA LEU A 52 -6.60 2.57 2.04
C LEU A 52 -7.85 3.10 1.32
N LEU A 53 -9.03 2.55 1.62
CA LEU A 53 -10.29 2.93 0.97
C LEU A 53 -10.76 4.33 1.38
N ALA A 54 -10.49 4.77 2.61
CA ALA A 54 -10.80 6.11 3.09
C ALA A 54 -10.06 7.23 2.32
N ARG A 55 -9.03 6.89 1.52
CA ARG A 55 -8.33 7.83 0.62
C ARG A 55 -9.02 7.99 -0.72
N GLU A 56 -10.09 7.25 -0.97
CA GLU A 56 -10.79 7.17 -2.26
C GLU A 56 -9.83 6.99 -3.46
N PRO A 57 -8.85 6.05 -3.39
CA PRO A 57 -7.87 5.91 -4.43
C PRO A 57 -8.51 5.34 -5.71
N ARG A 58 -8.04 5.81 -6.86
CA ARG A 58 -8.35 5.18 -8.15
C ARG A 58 -7.45 3.98 -8.42
N ILE A 59 -6.22 4.00 -7.92
CA ILE A 59 -5.24 2.93 -8.09
C ILE A 59 -4.59 2.64 -6.73
N ILE A 60 -4.52 1.36 -6.37
CA ILE A 60 -3.72 0.86 -5.25
C ILE A 60 -2.65 -0.08 -5.80
N GLY A 61 -1.38 0.27 -5.61
CA GLY A 61 -0.23 -0.58 -5.89
C GLY A 61 0.31 -1.17 -4.59
N LEU A 62 0.45 -2.49 -4.50
CA LEU A 62 0.93 -3.18 -3.30
C LEU A 62 2.34 -3.75 -3.54
N GLY A 63 3.30 -3.29 -2.74
CA GLY A 63 4.64 -3.87 -2.66
C GLY A 63 4.59 -5.20 -1.91
N VAL A 64 4.74 -6.30 -2.65
CA VAL A 64 4.76 -7.65 -2.09
C VAL A 64 6.20 -8.13 -2.00
N TYR A 65 6.61 -8.50 -0.79
CA TYR A 65 7.86 -9.18 -0.49
C TYR A 65 7.56 -10.64 -0.14
N ILE A 66 8.60 -11.48 -0.13
CA ILE A 66 8.49 -12.91 0.20
C ILE A 66 7.78 -13.12 1.55
N TRP A 67 7.99 -12.22 2.50
CA TRP A 67 7.51 -12.35 3.88
C TRP A 67 6.12 -11.78 4.16
N ASN A 68 5.51 -11.03 3.23
CA ASN A 68 4.22 -10.36 3.48
C ASN A 68 3.12 -10.80 2.50
N VAL A 69 3.34 -11.91 1.79
CA VAL A 69 2.47 -12.36 0.70
C VAL A 69 1.09 -12.75 1.20
N ASP A 70 1.01 -13.47 2.32
CA ASP A 70 -0.25 -13.94 2.89
C ASP A 70 -1.07 -12.78 3.47
N GLU A 71 -0.43 -11.89 4.23
CA GLU A 71 -1.08 -10.71 4.79
C GLU A 71 -1.54 -9.74 3.70
N THR A 72 -0.73 -9.54 2.66
CA THR A 72 -1.12 -8.69 1.52
C THR A 72 -2.29 -9.31 0.76
N ARG A 73 -2.33 -10.63 0.62
CA ARG A 73 -3.49 -11.33 0.02
C ARG A 73 -4.76 -11.08 0.82
N GLU A 74 -4.70 -11.15 2.14
CA GLU A 74 -5.86 -10.87 3.01
C GLU A 74 -6.31 -9.41 2.87
N VAL A 75 -5.39 -8.45 2.76
CA VAL A 75 -5.73 -7.04 2.48
C VAL A 75 -6.45 -6.90 1.14
N VAL A 76 -5.95 -7.53 0.08
CA VAL A 76 -6.61 -7.51 -1.24
C VAL A 76 -8.00 -8.12 -1.17
N ALA A 77 -8.17 -9.25 -0.47
CA ALA A 77 -9.46 -9.88 -0.28
C ALA A 77 -10.45 -8.99 0.50
N ALA A 78 -9.97 -8.31 1.54
CA ALA A 78 -10.77 -7.36 2.32
C ALA A 78 -11.22 -6.18 1.46
N ILE A 79 -10.30 -5.55 0.70
CA ILE A 79 -10.62 -4.46 -0.23
C ILE A 79 -11.72 -4.91 -1.22
N LYS A 80 -11.52 -6.05 -1.90
CA LYS A 80 -12.45 -6.58 -2.91
C LYS A 80 -13.83 -6.94 -2.39
N ARG A 81 -13.97 -7.18 -1.07
CA ARG A 81 -15.26 -7.46 -0.45
C ARG A 81 -16.08 -6.19 -0.19
N VAL A 82 -15.41 -5.05 -0.03
CA VAL A 82 -16.03 -3.78 0.40
C VAL A 82 -16.16 -2.79 -0.77
N SER A 83 -15.29 -2.87 -1.78
CA SER A 83 -15.25 -1.97 -2.95
C SER A 83 -15.99 -2.49 -4.17
#